data_AF-A0A8C6LD94-F1
#
_entry.id   AF-A0A8C6LD94-F1
#
_cell.length_a   1.000
_cell.length_b   1.000
_cell.length_c   1.000
_cell.angle_alpha   90.00
_cell.angle_beta   90.00
_cell.angle_gamma   90.00
#
_symmetry.space_group_name_H-M   'P 1'
#
loop_
_entity.id
_entity.type
_entity.pdbx_description
1 polymer ?
#
loop_
_entity_poly.entity_id
_entity_poly.type
_entity_poly.pdbx_seq_one_letter_code
_entity_poly.pdbx_strand_id
1 'polypeptide(L)'
;SLQASHGQGLRFMSQSHSQDTRTSSSLPKLDLHVIPVWEKGITGKGVVLTVLDDGLEWNHTDIYSNYDAAASYDFNDNDPDPFPRYDSTNENKHGTRCAGEIAMQADNNKCGVGVAYNSKVGGIRMLDGIVTDAIEASSIGFNPNHVDIYSASWGPNDDGKTVEGPGRLAQKAFEYGIQKGRGGKGSIFVWASGNGGRQGDNCDCDGYTDSIFTISISSASQQGLSPWYAEKCSSTLATTSADLHNECTQTHTGTSASAPLAAGIFALALEQNPNLTWRDLQHIVVWTSEFDPLANNPGWKRNGAGLMVNSRFGFGLLNAKALVDLSDPATWTHVPEKKQCIVRDDSFQPRELKASGEITIEIPTKACVGQENAVHSLEHVQVEASIEYTRRGDLHITLTSPAGTTTVLLAERERDTSANGFKNWDFMSVHTWGEDPAGIWTLKITDTSGHMENKGRILNWKLILHGTSEKPKHMKKPRVYIPYNAVQNDRRGVEHMDDMMEVSYRAGVLGTVQLWYTVEIPS
;
A
#
# COMPACT_ATOMS: atom_id res chain seq x y z
N SER A 1 24.49 -10.00 20.42
CA SER A 1 24.49 -9.40 21.77
C SER A 1 23.91 -8.00 21.68
N LEU A 2 22.58 -7.89 21.68
CA LEU A 2 21.87 -6.62 21.74
C LEU A 2 21.72 -6.22 23.22
N GLN A 3 22.72 -5.52 23.75
CA GLN A 3 22.56 -4.73 24.98
C GLN A 3 22.37 -3.29 24.55
N ALA A 4 21.10 -2.88 24.41
CA ALA A 4 20.72 -1.51 24.14
C ALA A 4 21.16 -0.60 25.30
N SER A 5 21.92 0.46 24.99
CA SER A 5 22.20 1.56 25.91
C SER A 5 20.89 2.29 26.27
N HIS A 6 20.74 2.64 27.55
CA HIS A 6 19.48 3.08 28.17
C HIS A 6 18.75 4.26 27.50
N GLY A 7 19.43 5.10 26.69
CA GLY A 7 18.80 6.25 26.04
C GLY A 7 17.97 5.91 24.79
N GLN A 8 18.45 4.97 23.97
CA GLN A 8 17.79 4.59 22.72
C GLN A 8 16.76 3.49 22.92
N GLY A 9 16.97 2.61 23.90
CA GLY A 9 15.96 1.62 24.29
C GLY A 9 14.63 2.24 24.69
N LEU A 10 14.62 3.39 25.37
CA LEU A 10 13.39 4.10 25.77
C LEU A 10 12.61 4.71 24.59
N ARG A 11 13.29 5.12 23.51
CA ARG A 11 12.67 5.77 22.34
C ARG A 11 12.33 4.76 21.23
N PHE A 12 13.09 3.67 21.11
CA PHE A 12 12.70 2.51 20.32
C PHE A 12 11.39 1.90 20.84
N MET A 13 11.23 1.84 22.18
CA MET A 13 9.98 1.45 22.85
C MET A 13 8.80 2.44 22.63
N SER A 14 8.97 3.51 21.87
CA SER A 14 7.93 4.51 21.60
C SER A 14 7.38 4.45 20.14
N GLN A 15 8.04 3.68 19.26
CA GLN A 15 7.57 3.35 17.92
C GLN A 15 6.62 2.15 17.93
N SER A 16 5.34 2.41 18.22
CA SER A 16 4.34 1.34 18.33
C SER A 16 4.11 0.53 17.04
N HIS A 17 4.45 1.11 15.88
CA HIS A 17 4.42 0.41 14.59
C HIS A 17 5.58 -0.58 14.40
N SER A 18 6.74 -0.36 15.03
CA SER A 18 7.92 -1.23 14.89
C SER A 18 7.87 -2.41 15.87
N GLN A 19 7.37 -2.17 17.08
CA GLN A 19 7.20 -3.17 18.13
C GLN A 19 5.94 -2.85 18.95
N ASP A 20 5.20 -3.88 19.35
CA ASP A 20 4.08 -3.74 20.27
C ASP A 20 4.51 -3.14 21.62
N THR A 21 4.16 -1.88 21.82
CA THR A 21 4.44 -1.07 23.01
C THR A 21 3.16 -0.70 23.75
N ARG A 22 2.07 -1.45 23.55
CA ARG A 22 0.76 -1.18 24.15
C ARG A 22 0.89 -0.95 25.67
N THR A 23 0.33 0.17 26.12
CA THR A 23 0.22 0.52 27.55
C THR A 23 -0.93 -0.20 28.26
N SER A 24 -1.82 -0.84 27.50
CA SER A 24 -2.94 -1.64 28.00
C SER A 24 -3.10 -2.93 27.22
N SER A 25 -3.31 -4.05 27.93
CA SER A 25 -3.63 -5.35 27.33
C SER A 25 -4.96 -5.38 26.57
N SER A 26 -5.79 -4.33 26.71
CA SER A 26 -7.07 -4.18 25.99
C SER A 26 -6.94 -3.65 24.57
N LEU A 27 -5.81 -3.05 24.19
CA LEU A 27 -5.57 -2.58 22.82
C LEU A 27 -5.20 -3.77 21.92
N PRO A 28 -5.51 -3.80 20.62
CA PRO A 28 -5.04 -4.85 19.73
C PRO A 28 -3.54 -4.74 19.48
N LYS A 29 -2.83 -5.88 19.44
CA LYS A 29 -1.42 -5.91 19.03
C LYS A 29 -1.32 -5.54 17.56
N LEU A 30 -0.84 -4.33 17.27
CA LEU A 30 -0.73 -3.77 15.92
C LEU A 30 0.68 -3.23 15.74
N ASP A 31 1.63 -4.13 15.54
CA ASP A 31 2.95 -3.79 15.01
C ASP A 31 3.08 -4.32 13.58
N LEU A 32 3.95 -3.74 12.76
CA LEU A 32 4.14 -4.14 11.36
C LEU A 32 5.05 -5.38 11.23
N HIS A 33 5.32 -6.10 12.33
CA HIS A 33 6.19 -7.28 12.38
C HIS A 33 7.59 -7.06 11.78
N VAL A 34 8.20 -5.91 12.04
CA VAL A 34 9.52 -5.54 11.49
C VAL A 34 10.66 -6.18 12.28
N ILE A 35 10.53 -6.36 13.61
CA ILE A 35 11.59 -6.93 14.45
C ILE A 35 12.10 -8.29 13.97
N PRO A 36 11.24 -9.29 13.66
CA PRO A 36 11.73 -10.58 13.18
C PRO A 36 12.48 -10.51 11.85
N VAL A 37 12.29 -9.44 11.07
CA VAL A 37 13.04 -9.20 9.82
C VAL A 37 14.44 -8.69 10.14
N TRP A 38 14.55 -7.72 11.06
CA TRP A 38 15.85 -7.22 11.52
C TRP A 38 16.67 -8.29 12.23
N GLU A 39 16.04 -9.20 12.97
CA GLU A 39 16.71 -10.36 13.58
C GLU A 39 17.32 -11.31 12.54
N LYS A 40 16.82 -11.31 11.29
CA LYS A 40 17.42 -12.03 10.15
C LYS A 40 18.57 -11.26 9.49
N GLY A 41 18.89 -10.05 9.96
CA GLY A 41 19.90 -9.18 9.38
C GLY A 41 19.46 -8.39 8.15
N ILE A 42 18.15 -8.40 7.82
CA ILE A 42 17.57 -7.66 6.70
C ILE A 42 17.11 -6.29 7.23
N THR A 43 17.62 -5.21 6.67
CA THR A 43 17.56 -3.85 7.23
C THR A 43 17.39 -2.75 6.19
N GLY A 44 17.16 -3.11 4.92
CA GLY A 44 17.07 -2.22 3.76
C GLY A 44 18.38 -2.07 2.97
N LYS A 45 19.42 -2.81 3.35
CA LYS A 45 20.77 -2.56 2.82
C LYS A 45 20.83 -2.76 1.31
N GLY A 46 21.37 -1.75 0.62
CA GLY A 46 21.56 -1.77 -0.83
C GLY A 46 20.33 -1.36 -1.64
N VAL A 47 19.23 -0.97 -0.97
CA VAL A 47 18.04 -0.40 -1.61
C VAL A 47 18.08 1.12 -1.50
N VAL A 48 17.71 1.80 -2.59
CA VAL A 48 17.69 3.27 -2.67
C VAL A 48 16.24 3.76 -2.80
N LEU A 49 15.84 4.67 -1.91
CA LEU A 49 14.52 5.29 -1.92
C LEU A 49 14.64 6.80 -2.17
N THR A 50 13.58 7.39 -2.70
CA THR A 50 13.42 8.85 -2.73
C THR A 50 12.03 9.26 -2.24
N VAL A 51 12.00 10.35 -1.48
CA VAL A 51 10.77 10.98 -0.98
C VAL A 51 10.44 12.17 -1.88
N LEU A 52 9.31 12.10 -2.59
CA LEU A 52 8.84 13.15 -3.49
C LEU A 52 7.96 14.13 -2.71
N ASP A 53 8.50 15.27 -2.27
CA ASP A 53 7.83 16.09 -1.26
C ASP A 53 8.32 17.56 -1.20
N ASP A 54 8.30 18.18 -0.02
CA ASP A 54 8.71 19.56 0.27
C ASP A 54 10.22 19.74 0.53
N GLY A 55 11.00 18.67 0.34
CA GLY A 55 12.45 18.63 0.53
C GLY A 55 12.88 17.68 1.64
N LEU A 56 14.19 17.59 1.83
CA LEU A 56 14.81 16.67 2.78
C LEU A 56 16.00 17.34 3.46
N GLU A 57 15.94 17.47 4.79
CA GLU A 57 17.05 17.93 5.62
C GLU A 57 18.14 16.85 5.66
N TRP A 58 18.93 16.76 4.59
CA TRP A 58 19.89 15.68 4.40
C TRP A 58 21.02 15.69 5.43
N ASN A 59 21.29 16.84 6.06
CA ASN A 59 22.26 16.96 7.13
C ASN A 59 21.67 16.66 8.53
N HIS A 60 20.39 16.29 8.62
CA HIS A 60 19.79 15.86 9.88
C HIS A 60 20.62 14.68 10.42
N THR A 61 20.99 14.74 11.70
CA THR A 61 21.99 13.78 12.23
C THR A 61 21.51 12.32 12.26
N ASP A 62 20.21 12.05 12.08
CA ASP A 62 19.70 10.69 11.90
C ASP A 62 19.56 10.27 10.43
N ILE A 63 19.70 11.19 9.48
CA ILE A 63 19.54 10.93 8.05
C ILE A 63 20.90 10.96 7.34
N TYR A 64 21.84 11.81 7.76
CA TYR A 64 23.07 12.12 7.01
C TYR A 64 23.89 10.89 6.55
N SER A 65 23.96 9.82 7.34
CA SER A 65 24.71 8.61 6.93
C SER A 65 24.02 7.82 5.82
N ASN A 66 22.70 7.94 5.75
CA ASN A 66 21.80 7.24 4.84
C ASN A 66 21.37 8.14 3.67
N TYR A 67 21.65 9.43 3.72
CA TYR A 67 21.42 10.35 2.62
C TYR A 67 22.13 9.87 1.33
N ASP A 68 21.43 10.03 0.22
CA ASP A 68 21.94 9.78 -1.12
C ASP A 68 21.60 10.93 -2.06
N ALA A 69 22.64 11.69 -2.43
CA ALA A 69 22.53 12.80 -3.37
C ALA A 69 22.12 12.34 -4.78
N ALA A 70 22.44 11.11 -5.21
CA ALA A 70 22.03 10.60 -6.52
C ALA A 70 20.54 10.23 -6.57
N ALA A 71 19.88 10.16 -5.41
CA ALA A 71 18.44 10.00 -5.27
C ALA A 71 17.71 11.33 -4.96
N SER A 72 18.40 12.46 -5.10
CA SER A 72 17.92 13.77 -4.65
C SER A 72 18.04 14.85 -5.72
N TYR A 73 17.11 15.81 -5.70
CA TYR A 73 17.09 16.98 -6.57
C TYR A 73 16.07 18.01 -6.08
N ASP A 74 16.26 19.26 -6.41
CA ASP A 74 15.31 20.34 -6.18
C ASP A 74 14.73 20.82 -7.52
N PHE A 75 13.46 20.53 -7.77
CA PHE A 75 12.75 21.01 -8.96
C PHE A 75 12.09 22.38 -8.76
N ASN A 76 11.94 22.84 -7.52
CA ASN A 76 11.42 24.17 -7.23
C ASN A 76 12.45 25.26 -7.57
N ASP A 77 13.71 25.07 -7.17
CA ASP A 77 14.82 26.00 -7.43
C ASP A 77 15.77 25.53 -8.55
N ASN A 78 15.55 24.32 -9.08
CA ASN A 78 16.27 23.71 -10.20
C ASN A 78 17.78 23.55 -9.95
N ASP A 79 18.11 22.88 -8.85
CA ASP A 79 19.48 22.55 -8.44
C ASP A 79 19.53 21.20 -7.69
N PRO A 80 20.72 20.62 -7.41
CA PRO A 80 20.80 19.28 -6.84
C PRO A 80 20.59 19.20 -5.33
N ASP A 81 20.41 20.32 -4.61
CA ASP A 81 20.28 20.34 -3.15
C ASP A 81 18.81 20.36 -2.71
N PRO A 82 18.24 19.24 -2.21
CA PRO A 82 16.82 19.17 -1.86
C PRO A 82 16.51 19.81 -0.49
N PHE A 83 17.40 20.63 0.04
CA PHE A 83 17.30 21.14 1.41
C PHE A 83 16.00 21.95 1.59
N PRO A 84 15.22 21.69 2.65
CA PRO A 84 13.95 22.38 2.84
C PRO A 84 14.19 23.86 3.15
N ARG A 85 13.33 24.72 2.59
CA ARG A 85 13.33 26.15 2.93
C ARG A 85 12.76 26.33 4.33
N TYR A 86 13.59 26.85 5.24
CA TYR A 86 13.18 27.22 6.59
C TYR A 86 12.55 28.62 6.61
N ASP A 87 11.33 28.72 7.10
CA ASP A 87 10.66 29.99 7.39
C ASP A 87 9.88 29.92 8.72
N SER A 88 9.16 31.00 9.04
CA SER A 88 8.42 31.10 10.29
C SER A 88 7.21 30.16 10.39
N THR A 89 6.69 29.65 9.27
CA THR A 89 5.56 28.71 9.27
C THR A 89 6.04 27.28 9.47
N ASN A 90 7.30 27.00 9.09
CA ASN A 90 7.92 25.68 9.20
C ASN A 90 7.03 24.63 8.52
N GLU A 91 6.57 24.97 7.32
CA GLU A 91 5.70 24.13 6.49
C GLU A 91 6.49 23.02 5.81
N ASN A 92 7.72 23.30 5.37
CA ASN A 92 8.62 22.37 4.66
C ASN A 92 9.32 21.35 5.58
N LYS A 93 8.53 20.61 6.35
CA LYS A 93 9.03 19.59 7.30
C LYS A 93 8.55 18.19 6.93
N HIS A 94 7.67 18.07 5.95
CA HIS A 94 6.92 16.85 5.68
C HIS A 94 7.84 15.77 5.08
N GLY A 95 8.61 16.08 4.03
CA GLY A 95 9.53 15.14 3.40
C GLY A 95 10.62 14.61 4.33
N THR A 96 11.16 15.46 5.20
CA THR A 96 12.13 15.04 6.22
C THR A 96 11.54 14.05 7.23
N ARG A 97 10.25 14.18 7.59
CA ARG A 97 9.56 13.24 8.48
C ARG A 97 9.37 11.89 7.80
N CYS A 98 8.86 11.90 6.57
CA CYS A 98 8.67 10.70 5.77
C CYS A 98 10.00 9.94 5.55
N ALA A 99 11.08 10.66 5.24
CA ALA A 99 12.41 10.06 5.10
C ALA A 99 12.91 9.43 6.39
N GLY A 100 12.58 10.03 7.54
CA GLY A 100 12.90 9.48 8.86
C GLY A 100 12.22 8.15 9.12
N GLU A 101 10.93 8.01 8.79
CA GLU A 101 10.18 6.75 8.93
C GLU A 101 10.78 5.62 8.09
N ILE A 102 11.34 5.95 6.93
CA ILE A 102 11.99 5.00 6.04
C ILE A 102 13.37 4.60 6.60
N ALA A 103 14.27 5.57 6.77
CA ALA A 103 15.72 5.30 6.86
C ALA A 103 16.46 6.14 7.91
N MET A 104 15.81 6.64 8.96
CA MET A 104 16.59 7.22 10.07
C MET A 104 17.46 6.15 10.74
N GLN A 105 18.68 6.54 11.13
CA GLN A 105 19.71 5.66 11.68
C GLN A 105 19.26 4.88 12.92
N ALA A 106 19.68 3.61 12.99
CA ALA A 106 19.65 2.83 14.22
C ALA A 106 20.86 3.15 15.11
N ASP A 107 20.79 2.80 16.39
CA ASP A 107 21.93 2.70 17.32
C ASP A 107 22.82 3.96 17.53
N ASN A 108 22.36 5.15 17.15
CA ASN A 108 23.04 6.43 17.35
C ASN A 108 22.62 7.27 18.59
N ASN A 109 21.83 6.71 19.52
CA ASN A 109 21.24 7.35 20.70
C ASN A 109 20.38 8.63 20.43
N LYS A 110 19.82 8.78 19.23
CA LYS A 110 18.91 9.88 18.88
C LYS A 110 17.61 9.33 18.25
N CYS A 111 16.50 10.05 18.46
CA CYS A 111 15.18 9.72 17.91
C CYS A 111 14.78 8.24 18.07
N GLY A 112 14.21 7.65 17.01
CA GLY A 112 13.86 6.23 16.89
C GLY A 112 14.71 5.57 15.81
N VAL A 113 14.13 4.63 15.07
CA VAL A 113 14.78 3.93 13.96
C VAL A 113 13.86 3.87 12.72
N GLY A 114 14.43 4.00 11.52
CA GLY A 114 13.67 3.83 10.28
C GLY A 114 13.33 2.35 10.06
N VAL A 115 12.22 2.06 9.37
CA VAL A 115 11.84 0.68 9.05
C VAL A 115 12.97 -0.06 8.31
N ALA A 116 13.64 0.66 7.40
CA ALA A 116 14.75 0.21 6.59
C ALA A 116 15.99 1.07 6.88
N TYR A 117 16.46 1.05 8.13
CA TYR A 117 17.51 1.94 8.65
C TYR A 117 18.90 1.80 8.02
N ASN A 118 19.14 0.83 7.13
CA ASN A 118 20.35 0.72 6.32
C ASN A 118 20.12 0.96 4.82
N SER A 119 18.91 1.34 4.42
CA SER A 119 18.63 1.85 3.07
C SER A 119 19.31 3.20 2.85
N LYS A 120 19.49 3.54 1.57
CA LYS A 120 19.77 4.90 1.15
C LYS A 120 18.48 5.65 0.89
N VAL A 121 18.44 6.93 1.26
CA VAL A 121 17.28 7.81 1.07
C VAL A 121 17.69 9.16 0.48
N GLY A 122 17.04 9.56 -0.59
CA GLY A 122 17.10 10.91 -1.14
C GLY A 122 15.79 11.66 -0.98
N GLY A 123 15.78 12.92 -1.38
CA GLY A 123 14.59 13.78 -1.38
C GLY A 123 14.47 14.55 -2.68
N ILE A 124 13.26 14.61 -3.22
CA ILE A 124 12.91 15.48 -4.35
C ILE A 124 12.07 16.64 -3.80
N ARG A 125 12.64 17.85 -3.77
CA ARG A 125 11.92 19.07 -3.40
C ARG A 125 11.12 19.54 -4.62
N MET A 126 9.81 19.35 -4.56
CA MET A 126 8.89 19.68 -5.65
C MET A 126 7.58 20.33 -5.18
N LEU A 127 7.22 20.22 -3.89
CA LEU A 127 5.99 20.79 -3.33
C LEU A 127 6.12 22.23 -2.79
N ASP A 128 7.33 22.77 -2.60
CA ASP A 128 7.53 24.13 -2.07
C ASP A 128 7.50 25.18 -3.21
N GLY A 129 6.46 25.11 -4.04
CA GLY A 129 6.30 25.97 -5.22
C GLY A 129 5.14 25.57 -6.12
N ILE A 130 5.13 26.13 -7.33
CA ILE A 130 4.12 25.77 -8.34
C ILE A 130 4.43 24.36 -8.85
N VAL A 131 3.53 23.41 -8.57
CA VAL A 131 3.59 22.06 -9.11
C VAL A 131 2.96 22.05 -10.51
N THR A 132 3.71 21.61 -11.51
CA THR A 132 3.24 21.47 -12.89
C THR A 132 3.41 20.01 -13.35
N ASP A 133 2.66 19.59 -14.37
CA ASP A 133 2.79 18.24 -14.97
C ASP A 133 4.25 17.91 -15.34
N ALA A 134 5.04 18.90 -15.77
CA ALA A 134 6.46 18.70 -16.07
C ALA A 134 7.33 18.44 -14.81
N ILE A 135 7.02 19.13 -13.70
CA ILE A 135 7.70 18.92 -12.41
C ILE A 135 7.32 17.56 -11.83
N GLU A 136 6.04 17.20 -11.86
CA GLU A 136 5.55 15.89 -11.44
C GLU A 136 6.23 14.78 -12.25
N ALA A 137 6.24 14.89 -13.58
CA ALA A 137 6.89 13.92 -14.46
C ALA A 137 8.38 13.77 -14.19
N SER A 138 9.09 14.88 -13.99
CA SER A 138 10.52 14.87 -13.71
C SER A 138 10.83 14.27 -12.34
N SER A 139 9.95 14.50 -11.36
CA SER A 139 10.05 13.93 -10.01
C SER A 139 9.78 12.43 -10.00
N ILE A 140 8.66 11.99 -10.60
CA ILE A 140 8.29 10.57 -10.75
C ILE A 140 9.35 9.81 -11.55
N GLY A 141 9.89 10.44 -12.60
CA GLY A 141 10.88 9.86 -13.50
C GLY A 141 12.33 10.06 -13.06
N PHE A 142 12.59 10.54 -11.83
CA PHE A 142 13.93 10.91 -11.41
C PHE A 142 14.84 9.68 -11.20
N ASN A 143 15.95 9.63 -11.94
CA ASN A 143 17.01 8.62 -11.83
C ASN A 143 16.55 7.16 -11.60
N PRO A 144 15.70 6.59 -12.49
CA PRO A 144 15.02 5.31 -12.24
C PRO A 144 15.91 4.08 -12.40
N ASN A 145 17.16 4.25 -12.80
CA ASN A 145 18.16 3.17 -12.79
C ASN A 145 18.93 3.10 -11.46
N HIS A 146 18.81 4.13 -10.61
CA HIS A 146 19.46 4.22 -9.31
C HIS A 146 18.44 4.10 -8.17
N VAL A 147 17.30 4.80 -8.29
CA VAL A 147 16.22 4.77 -7.29
C VAL A 147 15.35 3.53 -7.51
N ASP A 148 15.13 2.77 -6.44
CA ASP A 148 14.26 1.60 -6.44
C ASP A 148 12.80 1.97 -6.14
N ILE A 149 12.59 2.76 -5.08
CA ILE A 149 11.27 3.04 -4.52
C ILE A 149 11.07 4.55 -4.41
N TYR A 150 9.92 5.02 -4.87
CA TYR A 150 9.46 6.40 -4.80
C TYR A 150 8.30 6.45 -3.81
N SER A 151 8.44 7.24 -2.75
CA SER A 151 7.38 7.46 -1.76
C SER A 151 6.81 8.86 -1.97
N ALA A 152 5.49 8.94 -2.14
CA ALA A 152 4.79 10.21 -2.32
C ALA A 152 3.49 10.21 -1.52
N SER A 153 3.14 11.40 -1.02
CA SER A 153 1.94 11.60 -0.19
C SER A 153 1.20 12.88 -0.59
N TRP A 154 1.21 13.16 -1.90
CA TRP A 154 0.55 14.29 -2.55
C TRP A 154 -0.38 13.80 -3.65
N GLY A 155 -1.31 14.67 -4.04
CA GLY A 155 -2.33 14.41 -5.03
C GLY A 155 -3.19 15.67 -5.19
N PRO A 156 -4.39 15.54 -5.78
CA PRO A 156 -5.38 16.61 -5.79
C PRO A 156 -5.78 17.04 -4.37
N ASN A 157 -6.55 18.13 -4.27
CA ASN A 157 -7.07 18.55 -2.97
C ASN A 157 -8.07 17.54 -2.41
N ASP A 158 -7.83 17.08 -1.18
CA ASP A 158 -8.68 16.19 -0.37
C ASP A 158 -9.95 16.90 0.18
N ASP A 159 -10.70 17.58 -0.70
CA ASP A 159 -11.80 18.47 -0.34
C ASP A 159 -13.20 17.84 -0.47
N GLY A 160 -13.27 16.59 -0.96
CA GLY A 160 -14.51 15.89 -1.26
C GLY A 160 -15.18 16.35 -2.55
N LYS A 161 -14.45 17.06 -3.43
CA LYS A 161 -15.01 17.68 -4.66
C LYS A 161 -14.12 17.47 -5.88
N THR A 162 -12.82 17.52 -5.67
CA THR A 162 -11.84 17.49 -6.74
C THR A 162 -11.87 16.12 -7.45
N VAL A 163 -11.66 16.12 -8.77
CA VAL A 163 -11.41 14.93 -9.58
C VAL A 163 -10.30 15.32 -10.53
N GLU A 164 -9.12 14.79 -10.29
CA GLU A 164 -7.89 15.14 -11.00
C GLU A 164 -6.91 13.99 -10.87
N GLY A 165 -6.01 13.87 -11.83
CA GLY A 165 -4.99 12.85 -11.86
C GLY A 165 -3.77 13.33 -12.63
N PRO A 166 -2.78 12.44 -12.86
CA PRO A 166 -1.56 12.81 -13.54
C PRO A 166 -1.85 13.41 -14.91
N GLY A 167 -1.17 14.52 -15.20
CA GLY A 167 -1.09 15.05 -16.54
C GLY A 167 -0.39 14.08 -17.50
N ARG A 168 -0.31 14.45 -18.78
CA ARG A 168 0.23 13.57 -19.81
C ARG A 168 1.69 13.21 -19.56
N LEU A 169 2.49 14.15 -19.07
CA LEU A 169 3.91 13.90 -18.81
C LEU A 169 4.07 13.00 -17.58
N ALA A 170 3.34 13.27 -16.49
CA ALA A 170 3.37 12.45 -15.29
C ALA A 170 2.91 11.01 -15.57
N GLN A 171 1.86 10.82 -16.36
CA GLN A 171 1.42 9.49 -16.80
C GLN A 171 2.51 8.75 -17.58
N LYS A 172 3.23 9.45 -18.47
CA LYS A 172 4.37 8.88 -19.21
C LYS A 172 5.57 8.58 -18.31
N ALA A 173 5.79 9.36 -17.25
CA ALA A 173 6.83 9.08 -16.26
C ALA A 173 6.54 7.78 -15.50
N PHE A 174 5.29 7.55 -15.07
CA PHE A 174 4.88 6.26 -14.48
C PHE A 174 5.09 5.10 -15.44
N GLU A 175 4.61 5.21 -16.69
CA GLU A 175 4.82 4.17 -17.71
C GLU A 175 6.30 3.88 -17.96
N TYR A 176 7.13 4.92 -18.01
CA TYR A 176 8.58 4.76 -18.18
C TYR A 176 9.20 4.08 -16.96
N GLY A 177 8.83 4.49 -15.75
CA GLY A 177 9.31 3.92 -14.49
C GLY A 177 9.02 2.43 -14.39
N ILE A 178 7.77 2.00 -14.61
CA ILE A 178 7.39 0.58 -14.53
C ILE A 178 7.98 -0.29 -15.67
N GLN A 179 8.37 0.31 -16.80
CA GLN A 179 8.96 -0.42 -17.94
C GLN A 179 10.49 -0.46 -17.93
N LYS A 180 11.15 0.60 -17.45
CA LYS A 180 12.60 0.81 -17.59
C LYS A 180 13.32 0.90 -16.26
N GLY A 181 12.63 1.35 -15.21
CA GLY A 181 13.21 1.48 -13.88
C GLY A 181 13.75 0.16 -13.34
N ARG A 182 14.75 0.25 -12.47
CA ARG A 182 15.42 -0.89 -11.83
C ARG A 182 15.89 -1.95 -12.84
N GLY A 183 16.46 -1.50 -13.95
CA GLY A 183 16.94 -2.38 -15.03
C GLY A 183 15.82 -3.16 -15.73
N GLY A 184 14.62 -2.58 -15.83
CA GLY A 184 13.44 -3.21 -16.46
C GLY A 184 12.56 -4.03 -15.51
N LYS A 185 12.89 -4.10 -14.21
CA LYS A 185 12.02 -4.70 -13.18
C LYS A 185 10.84 -3.78 -12.83
N GLY A 186 10.97 -2.50 -13.14
CA GLY A 186 10.00 -1.45 -12.88
C GLY A 186 10.22 -0.78 -11.53
N SER A 187 10.22 0.55 -11.54
CA SER A 187 10.18 1.39 -10.34
C SER A 187 8.96 1.04 -9.48
N ILE A 188 9.12 1.14 -8.16
CA ILE A 188 8.03 0.94 -7.21
C ILE A 188 7.55 2.31 -6.74
N PHE A 189 6.29 2.64 -7.02
CA PHE A 189 5.67 3.89 -6.59
C PHE A 189 4.73 3.60 -5.42
N VAL A 190 5.00 4.17 -4.26
CA VAL A 190 4.18 4.03 -3.05
C VAL A 190 3.46 5.35 -2.82
N TRP A 191 2.14 5.29 -2.67
CA TRP A 191 1.30 6.48 -2.60
C TRP A 191 0.39 6.45 -1.38
N ALA A 192 0.27 7.57 -0.69
CA ALA A 192 -0.76 7.74 0.34
C ALA A 192 -2.14 7.84 -0.31
N SER A 193 -3.15 7.21 0.29
CA SER A 193 -4.51 7.18 -0.26
C SER A 193 -5.36 8.44 0.01
N GLY A 194 -4.77 9.54 0.47
CA GLY A 194 -5.50 10.80 0.77
C GLY A 194 -6.02 10.94 2.22
N ASN A 195 -6.35 12.16 2.61
CA ASN A 195 -6.77 12.57 3.96
C ASN A 195 -8.18 13.23 4.01
N GLY A 196 -8.97 13.10 2.94
CA GLY A 196 -10.29 13.71 2.73
C GLY A 196 -11.47 12.99 3.39
N GLY A 197 -11.23 12.01 4.27
CA GLY A 197 -12.28 11.17 4.85
C GLY A 197 -13.37 11.95 5.60
N ARG A 198 -13.04 13.06 6.28
CA ARG A 198 -14.00 13.93 6.98
C ARG A 198 -14.80 14.82 6.02
N GLN A 199 -14.26 15.05 4.83
CA GLN A 199 -14.85 15.83 3.76
C GLN A 199 -15.80 14.97 2.91
N GLY A 200 -15.82 13.66 3.15
CA GLY A 200 -16.59 12.70 2.36
C GLY A 200 -15.93 12.39 1.02
N ASP A 201 -14.60 12.48 0.95
CA ASP A 201 -13.86 12.19 -0.27
C ASP A 201 -13.72 10.69 -0.56
N ASN A 202 -13.34 10.40 -1.80
CA ASN A 202 -13.12 9.05 -2.29
C ASN A 202 -11.88 9.05 -3.18
N CYS A 203 -10.87 8.27 -2.80
CA CYS A 203 -9.60 8.22 -3.50
C CYS A 203 -9.66 7.66 -4.93
N ASP A 204 -10.75 7.01 -5.38
CA ASP A 204 -10.93 6.68 -6.81
C ASP A 204 -11.18 7.98 -7.66
N CYS A 205 -11.26 9.17 -7.03
CA CYS A 205 -11.25 10.49 -7.68
C CYS A 205 -9.86 11.15 -7.76
N ASP A 206 -8.84 10.53 -7.16
CA ASP A 206 -7.44 10.91 -7.28
C ASP A 206 -6.73 9.93 -8.22
N GLY A 207 -6.37 10.39 -9.42
CA GLY A 207 -5.76 9.56 -10.44
C GLY A 207 -4.32 9.10 -10.14
N TYR A 208 -3.68 9.61 -9.09
CA TYR A 208 -2.37 9.11 -8.64
C TYR A 208 -2.54 7.83 -7.81
N THR A 209 -3.43 7.86 -6.81
CA THR A 209 -3.75 6.67 -5.99
C THR A 209 -4.61 5.64 -6.74
N ASP A 210 -5.45 6.07 -7.69
CA ASP A 210 -6.26 5.17 -8.54
C ASP A 210 -5.45 4.51 -9.68
N SER A 211 -4.19 4.90 -9.85
CA SER A 211 -3.30 4.34 -10.87
C SER A 211 -2.90 2.88 -10.55
N ILE A 212 -2.94 1.99 -11.56
CA ILE A 212 -2.43 0.62 -11.42
C ILE A 212 -0.92 0.57 -11.13
N PHE A 213 -0.20 1.66 -11.42
CA PHE A 213 1.26 1.75 -11.28
C PHE A 213 1.70 2.11 -9.87
N THR A 214 0.79 2.62 -9.04
CA THR A 214 1.06 2.97 -7.66
C THR A 214 0.56 1.88 -6.71
N ILE A 215 1.26 1.75 -5.59
CA ILE A 215 0.84 0.94 -4.45
C ILE A 215 0.20 1.92 -3.46
N SER A 216 -1.12 2.06 -3.54
CA SER A 216 -1.89 2.92 -2.65
C SER A 216 -2.01 2.32 -1.25
N ILE A 217 -1.61 3.09 -0.24
CA ILE A 217 -1.56 2.71 1.17
C ILE A 217 -2.46 3.64 1.99
N SER A 218 -3.40 3.03 2.71
CA SER A 218 -4.25 3.71 3.69
C SER A 218 -3.71 3.56 5.12
N SER A 219 -4.46 4.05 6.10
CA SER A 219 -4.06 4.08 7.52
C SER A 219 -5.03 3.33 8.42
N ALA A 220 -4.47 2.69 9.45
CA ALA A 220 -5.20 2.23 10.62
C ALA A 220 -4.72 2.99 11.87
N SER A 221 -5.63 3.25 12.81
CA SER A 221 -5.25 3.77 14.12
C SER A 221 -4.61 2.68 14.98
N GLN A 222 -4.01 3.07 16.11
CA GLN A 222 -3.48 2.11 17.10
C GLN A 222 -4.56 1.20 17.71
N GLN A 223 -5.85 1.55 17.56
CA GLN A 223 -6.97 0.70 17.97
C GLN A 223 -7.43 -0.26 16.87
N GLY A 224 -6.76 -0.26 15.71
CA GLY A 224 -7.13 -1.07 14.55
C GLY A 224 -8.39 -0.57 13.86
N LEU A 225 -8.68 0.72 14.00
CA LEU A 225 -9.87 1.36 13.42
C LEU A 225 -9.48 2.26 12.26
N SER A 226 -10.42 2.47 11.33
CA SER A 226 -10.28 3.44 10.26
C SER A 226 -10.18 4.85 10.86
N PRO A 227 -9.08 5.59 10.65
CA PRO A 227 -8.97 6.97 11.10
C PRO A 227 -10.00 7.86 10.41
N TRP A 228 -10.34 8.98 11.04
CA TRP A 228 -11.34 9.93 10.54
C TRP A 228 -10.94 10.61 9.22
N TYR A 229 -9.65 10.70 8.94
CA TYR A 229 -9.10 11.31 7.73
C TYR A 229 -8.97 10.30 6.57
N ALA A 230 -8.95 8.99 6.84
CA ALA A 230 -8.68 8.00 5.81
C ALA A 230 -9.82 7.94 4.78
N GLU A 231 -9.46 8.10 3.50
CA GLU A 231 -10.38 7.94 2.39
C GLU A 231 -10.68 6.49 2.10
N LYS A 232 -11.82 6.26 1.45
CA LYS A 232 -12.28 4.92 1.07
C LYS A 232 -12.33 4.83 -0.43
N CYS A 233 -11.68 3.83 -0.99
CA CYS A 233 -11.69 3.60 -2.42
C CYS A 233 -11.33 2.17 -2.73
N SER A 234 -11.58 1.76 -3.96
CA SER A 234 -11.38 0.39 -4.38
C SER A 234 -9.99 0.12 -4.96
N SER A 235 -9.22 1.17 -5.17
CA SER A 235 -7.81 1.20 -5.58
C SER A 235 -6.80 0.94 -4.45
N THR A 236 -7.17 1.19 -3.18
CA THR A 236 -6.27 0.95 -2.02
C THR A 236 -5.83 -0.52 -1.95
N LEU A 237 -4.52 -0.77 -1.91
CA LEU A 237 -3.97 -2.13 -1.88
C LEU A 237 -3.81 -2.67 -0.45
N ALA A 238 -3.32 -1.85 0.48
CA ALA A 238 -3.03 -2.27 1.85
C ALA A 238 -3.05 -1.09 2.83
N THR A 239 -2.69 -1.37 4.08
CA THR A 239 -2.69 -0.39 5.17
C THR A 239 -1.48 -0.56 6.07
N THR A 240 -1.03 0.55 6.67
CA THR A 240 -0.10 0.54 7.81
C THR A 240 -0.69 1.28 9.01
N SER A 241 -0.11 1.11 10.19
CA SER A 241 -0.52 1.82 11.39
C SER A 241 0.24 3.15 11.51
N ALA A 242 -0.43 4.27 11.27
CA ALA A 242 0.12 5.62 11.41
C ALA A 242 -0.19 6.17 12.81
N ASP A 243 0.53 5.68 13.84
CA ASP A 243 0.56 6.36 15.13
C ASP A 243 1.91 6.19 15.84
N LEU A 244 2.63 7.30 16.01
CA LEU A 244 3.89 7.38 16.75
C LEU A 244 3.66 8.20 18.03
N HIS A 245 4.12 7.73 19.19
CA HIS A 245 4.10 8.52 20.42
C HIS A 245 5.50 8.62 21.07
N ASN A 246 6.05 9.86 21.03
CA ASN A 246 7.00 10.53 21.93
C ASN A 246 8.56 10.48 21.73
N GLU A 247 9.04 11.66 21.26
CA GLU A 247 10.34 12.37 21.04
C GLU A 247 11.23 12.06 19.82
N CYS A 248 11.54 13.14 19.07
CA CYS A 248 11.46 13.23 17.59
C CYS A 248 10.00 13.23 17.12
N THR A 249 9.67 13.87 15.98
CA THR A 249 8.31 14.39 15.77
C THR A 249 7.20 13.39 16.15
N GLN A 250 6.26 13.87 16.96
CA GLN A 250 5.28 13.02 17.65
C GLN A 250 3.87 13.20 17.08
N THR A 251 3.77 14.03 16.06
CA THR A 251 2.51 14.51 15.48
C THR A 251 2.55 14.39 13.96
N HIS A 252 3.34 13.43 13.44
CA HIS A 252 3.17 13.03 12.06
C HIS A 252 1.94 12.14 11.97
N THR A 253 0.97 12.58 11.19
CA THR A 253 -0.38 12.01 11.13
C THR A 253 -0.85 12.01 9.69
N GLY A 254 -1.86 11.21 9.38
CA GLY A 254 -2.44 11.11 8.04
C GLY A 254 -2.00 9.84 7.33
N THR A 255 -2.55 9.61 6.14
CA THR A 255 -2.06 8.58 5.21
C THR A 255 -0.64 8.87 4.74
N SER A 256 -0.19 10.12 4.84
CA SER A 256 1.16 10.55 4.52
C SER A 256 2.26 9.96 5.41
N ALA A 257 1.93 9.50 6.63
CA ALA A 257 2.81 8.74 7.51
C ALA A 257 2.77 7.22 7.23
N SER A 258 1.72 6.75 6.53
CA SER A 258 1.57 5.33 6.21
C SER A 258 2.37 4.90 4.98
N ALA A 259 2.37 5.72 3.93
CA ALA A 259 3.12 5.41 2.70
C ALA A 259 4.64 5.25 2.93
N PRO A 260 5.33 6.09 3.73
CA PRO A 260 6.75 5.90 4.04
C PRO A 260 7.05 4.62 4.83
N LEU A 261 6.19 4.24 5.78
CA LEU A 261 6.33 2.97 6.51
C LEU A 261 6.22 1.77 5.54
N ALA A 262 5.26 1.80 4.61
CA ALA A 262 5.13 0.79 3.58
C ALA A 262 6.35 0.75 2.64
N ALA A 263 6.85 1.92 2.21
CA ALA A 263 8.06 2.03 1.40
C ALA A 263 9.28 1.42 2.10
N GLY A 264 9.43 1.63 3.41
CA GLY A 264 10.44 0.98 4.23
C GLY A 264 10.29 -0.55 4.24
N ILE A 265 9.09 -1.09 4.43
CA ILE A 265 8.84 -2.55 4.38
C ILE A 265 9.20 -3.11 3.00
N PHE A 266 8.86 -2.40 1.94
CA PHE A 266 9.19 -2.82 0.57
C PHE A 266 10.71 -2.81 0.33
N ALA A 267 11.46 -1.89 0.95
CA ALA A 267 12.91 -1.94 0.91
C ALA A 267 13.48 -3.19 1.58
N LEU A 268 12.90 -3.64 2.71
CA LEU A 268 13.30 -4.92 3.33
C LEU A 268 13.05 -6.11 2.38
N ALA A 269 11.94 -6.08 1.64
CA ALA A 269 11.61 -7.10 0.64
C ALA A 269 12.59 -7.12 -0.54
N LEU A 270 13.00 -5.94 -1.00
CA LEU A 270 13.96 -5.81 -2.11
C LEU A 270 15.38 -6.17 -1.70
N GLU A 271 15.78 -5.99 -0.44
CA GLU A 271 17.04 -6.54 0.06
C GLU A 271 17.01 -8.07 0.01
N GLN A 272 15.90 -8.69 0.44
CA GLN A 272 15.72 -10.14 0.38
C GLN A 272 15.71 -10.66 -1.06
N ASN A 273 15.06 -9.94 -1.98
CA ASN A 273 14.99 -10.31 -3.38
C ASN A 273 15.01 -9.08 -4.29
N PRO A 274 16.20 -8.68 -4.77
CA PRO A 274 16.33 -7.50 -5.63
C PRO A 274 15.76 -7.73 -7.03
N ASN A 275 15.32 -8.96 -7.37
CA ASN A 275 14.77 -9.29 -8.68
C ASN A 275 13.25 -9.12 -8.77
N LEU A 276 12.55 -8.87 -7.66
CA LEU A 276 11.10 -8.61 -7.68
C LEU A 276 10.77 -7.47 -8.64
N THR A 277 9.80 -7.71 -9.52
CA THR A 277 9.20 -6.68 -10.37
C THR A 277 8.18 -5.85 -9.59
N TRP A 278 7.78 -4.70 -10.13
CA TRP A 278 6.72 -3.86 -9.54
C TRP A 278 5.41 -4.64 -9.31
N ARG A 279 5.05 -5.56 -10.23
CA ARG A 279 3.88 -6.44 -10.09
C ARG A 279 4.08 -7.55 -9.08
N ASP A 280 5.26 -8.17 -9.03
CA ASP A 280 5.54 -9.19 -8.03
C ASP A 280 5.32 -8.65 -6.61
N LEU A 281 5.82 -7.44 -6.35
CA LEU A 281 5.66 -6.82 -5.04
C LEU A 281 4.18 -6.56 -4.71
N GLN A 282 3.36 -6.08 -5.65
CA GLN A 282 1.92 -5.93 -5.44
C GLN A 282 1.25 -7.28 -5.12
N HIS A 283 1.59 -8.36 -5.83
CA HIS A 283 1.08 -9.70 -5.53
C HIS A 283 1.47 -10.18 -4.13
N ILE A 284 2.73 -9.96 -3.71
CA ILE A 284 3.19 -10.34 -2.38
C ILE A 284 2.39 -9.55 -1.33
N VAL A 285 2.22 -8.23 -1.51
CA VAL A 285 1.39 -7.40 -0.62
C VAL A 285 -0.02 -7.98 -0.49
N VAL A 286 -0.72 -8.22 -1.60
CA VAL A 286 -2.06 -8.85 -1.63
C VAL A 286 -2.09 -10.18 -0.87
N TRP A 287 -1.05 -11.00 -1.03
CA TRP A 287 -0.98 -12.32 -0.44
C TRP A 287 -0.61 -12.34 1.04
N THR A 288 0.08 -11.30 1.54
CA THR A 288 0.61 -11.26 2.91
C THR A 288 -0.08 -10.26 3.84
N SER A 289 -0.87 -9.31 3.32
CA SER A 289 -1.59 -8.33 4.14
C SER A 289 -2.66 -8.97 5.02
N GLU A 290 -2.73 -8.59 6.29
CA GLU A 290 -3.54 -9.26 7.32
C GLU A 290 -4.84 -8.51 7.61
N PHE A 291 -5.98 -9.17 7.42
CA PHE A 291 -7.29 -8.59 7.73
C PHE A 291 -7.68 -8.71 9.21
N ASP A 292 -7.21 -9.77 9.89
CA ASP A 292 -7.60 -10.15 11.25
C ASP A 292 -7.44 -9.01 12.27
N PRO A 293 -6.34 -8.23 12.27
CA PRO A 293 -6.19 -7.11 13.22
C PRO A 293 -7.19 -5.98 13.01
N LEU A 294 -7.80 -5.91 11.83
CA LEU A 294 -8.73 -4.87 11.40
C LEU A 294 -10.16 -5.42 11.23
N ALA A 295 -10.42 -6.67 11.64
CA ALA A 295 -11.65 -7.40 11.37
C ALA A 295 -12.91 -6.77 11.99
N ASN A 296 -12.75 -5.97 13.04
CA ASN A 296 -13.86 -5.28 13.72
C ASN A 296 -14.42 -4.09 12.95
N ASN A 297 -13.80 -3.71 11.82
CA ASN A 297 -14.31 -2.64 10.96
C ASN A 297 -15.36 -3.14 9.98
N PRO A 298 -16.38 -2.32 9.64
CA PRO A 298 -17.39 -2.71 8.66
C PRO A 298 -16.81 -2.77 7.24
N GLY A 299 -17.48 -3.54 6.38
CA GLY A 299 -17.22 -3.56 4.93
C GLY A 299 -16.23 -4.62 4.45
N TRP A 300 -15.69 -5.48 5.34
CA TRP A 300 -14.92 -6.64 4.92
C TRP A 300 -15.77 -7.60 4.09
N LYS A 301 -15.23 -8.05 2.97
CA LYS A 301 -15.83 -9.05 2.09
C LYS A 301 -14.78 -10.06 1.69
N ARG A 302 -15.21 -11.30 1.45
CA ARG A 302 -14.38 -12.30 0.80
C ARG A 302 -14.69 -12.28 -0.70
N ASN A 303 -13.68 -12.03 -1.53
CA ASN A 303 -13.82 -12.01 -2.97
C ASN A 303 -13.91 -13.44 -3.55
N GLY A 304 -14.13 -13.57 -4.86
CA GLY A 304 -14.28 -14.84 -5.58
C GLY A 304 -13.01 -15.71 -5.57
N ALA A 305 -11.85 -15.11 -5.34
CA ALA A 305 -10.58 -15.83 -5.16
C ALA A 305 -10.32 -16.27 -3.70
N GLY A 306 -11.22 -15.92 -2.77
CA GLY A 306 -11.11 -16.26 -1.36
C GLY A 306 -10.27 -15.27 -0.54
N LEU A 307 -9.96 -14.09 -1.08
CA LEU A 307 -9.20 -13.04 -0.39
C LEU A 307 -10.15 -12.08 0.34
N MET A 308 -9.76 -11.67 1.54
CA MET A 308 -10.45 -10.63 2.31
C MET A 308 -10.06 -9.24 1.80
N VAL A 309 -11.07 -8.41 1.50
CA VAL A 309 -10.90 -7.05 0.96
C VAL A 309 -11.83 -6.06 1.65
N ASN A 310 -11.40 -4.80 1.76
CA ASN A 310 -12.16 -3.70 2.35
C ASN A 310 -11.75 -2.36 1.70
N SER A 311 -12.70 -1.51 1.32
CA SER A 311 -12.39 -0.20 0.70
C SER A 311 -11.67 0.80 1.62
N ARG A 312 -11.59 0.53 2.93
CA ARG A 312 -10.77 1.32 3.87
C ARG A 312 -9.34 0.82 3.98
N PHE A 313 -9.12 -0.47 3.73
CA PHE A 313 -7.88 -1.13 4.14
C PHE A 313 -7.21 -1.98 3.04
N GLY A 314 -7.80 -2.00 1.84
CA GLY A 314 -7.41 -2.94 0.78
C GLY A 314 -7.47 -4.38 1.28
N PHE A 315 -6.36 -5.10 1.16
CA PHE A 315 -6.21 -6.49 1.63
C PHE A 315 -5.85 -6.60 3.12
N GLY A 316 -5.64 -5.49 3.82
CA GLY A 316 -5.37 -5.45 5.27
C GLY A 316 -4.04 -4.80 5.64
N LEU A 317 -3.64 -5.00 6.90
CA LEU A 317 -2.42 -4.45 7.47
C LEU A 317 -1.18 -5.14 6.89
N LEU A 318 -0.16 -4.37 6.49
CA LEU A 318 1.12 -4.95 6.07
C LEU A 318 1.78 -5.74 7.21
N ASN A 319 2.37 -6.88 6.85
CA ASN A 319 3.15 -7.73 7.74
C ASN A 319 4.55 -7.90 7.15
N ALA A 320 5.53 -7.15 7.66
CA ALA A 320 6.88 -7.11 7.09
C ALA A 320 7.54 -8.49 7.07
N LYS A 321 7.38 -9.27 8.16
CA LYS A 321 7.91 -10.64 8.22
C LYS A 321 7.30 -11.53 7.14
N ALA A 322 5.98 -11.58 7.03
CA ALA A 322 5.33 -12.44 6.03
C ALA A 322 5.70 -12.02 4.60
N LEU A 323 5.76 -10.72 4.34
CA LEU A 323 6.13 -10.14 3.06
C LEU A 323 7.57 -10.50 2.67
N VAL A 324 8.53 -10.31 3.58
CA VAL A 324 9.94 -10.65 3.36
C VAL A 324 10.14 -12.16 3.22
N ASP A 325 9.50 -12.97 4.06
CA ASP A 325 9.59 -14.44 3.99
C ASP A 325 9.08 -14.98 2.65
N LEU A 326 7.98 -14.43 2.14
CA LEU A 326 7.44 -14.80 0.83
C LEU A 326 8.30 -14.29 -0.33
N SER A 327 9.02 -13.19 -0.13
CA SER A 327 9.90 -12.58 -1.13
C SER A 327 11.16 -13.41 -1.42
N ASP A 328 11.55 -14.34 -0.54
CA ASP A 328 12.72 -15.20 -0.71
C ASP A 328 12.75 -15.85 -2.11
N PRO A 329 13.84 -15.73 -2.90
CA PRO A 329 13.94 -16.32 -4.23
C PRO A 329 13.72 -17.85 -4.29
N ALA A 330 13.92 -18.56 -3.17
CA ALA A 330 13.63 -20.00 -3.07
C ALA A 330 12.11 -20.28 -2.97
N THR A 331 11.35 -19.31 -2.46
CA THR A 331 9.89 -19.41 -2.26
C THR A 331 9.13 -18.73 -3.39
N TRP A 332 9.51 -17.51 -3.74
CA TRP A 332 8.83 -16.70 -4.74
C TRP A 332 9.08 -17.23 -6.16
N THR A 333 8.07 -17.12 -7.00
CA THR A 333 8.21 -17.34 -8.44
C THR A 333 7.53 -16.18 -9.13
N HIS A 334 8.25 -15.53 -10.04
CA HIS A 334 7.76 -14.38 -10.77
C HIS A 334 6.38 -14.63 -11.36
N VAL A 335 5.52 -13.63 -11.26
CA VAL A 335 4.19 -13.69 -11.87
C VAL A 335 4.32 -13.75 -13.40
N PRO A 336 3.40 -14.42 -14.10
CA PRO A 336 3.40 -14.44 -15.56
C PRO A 336 3.38 -13.04 -16.19
N GLU A 337 3.65 -12.98 -17.49
CA GLU A 337 3.60 -11.75 -18.27
C GLU A 337 2.25 -11.03 -18.09
N LYS A 338 2.29 -9.71 -17.91
CA LYS A 338 1.09 -8.88 -17.79
C LYS A 338 0.31 -8.93 -19.11
N LYS A 339 -0.98 -9.23 -19.03
CA LYS A 339 -1.95 -9.14 -20.13
C LYS A 339 -2.96 -8.03 -19.85
N GLN A 340 -3.63 -7.59 -20.92
CA GLN A 340 -4.67 -6.55 -20.86
C GLN A 340 -5.78 -6.85 -21.86
N CYS A 341 -6.98 -7.13 -21.35
CA CYS A 341 -8.16 -7.32 -22.16
C CYS A 341 -9.08 -6.09 -22.03
N ILE A 342 -9.40 -5.45 -23.15
CA ILE A 342 -10.34 -4.32 -23.20
C ILE A 342 -11.69 -4.85 -23.71
N VAL A 343 -12.72 -4.69 -22.90
CA VAL A 343 -14.10 -5.03 -23.21
C VAL A 343 -14.89 -3.75 -23.38
N ARG A 344 -15.52 -3.58 -24.54
CA ARG A 344 -16.38 -2.44 -24.86
C ARG A 344 -17.50 -2.88 -25.78
N ASP A 345 -18.58 -2.11 -25.80
CA ASP A 345 -19.68 -2.27 -26.73
C ASP A 345 -19.70 -1.08 -27.70
N ASP A 346 -19.20 -1.28 -28.91
CA ASP A 346 -19.15 -0.24 -29.95
C ASP A 346 -20.55 0.18 -30.43
N SER A 347 -21.60 -0.58 -30.08
CA SER A 347 -23.01 -0.26 -30.38
C SER A 347 -23.72 0.48 -29.24
N PHE A 348 -23.05 0.66 -28.09
CA PHE A 348 -23.62 1.30 -26.91
C PHE A 348 -24.14 2.71 -27.25
N GLN A 349 -25.43 2.92 -26.97
CA GLN A 349 -26.05 4.23 -27.07
C GLN A 349 -26.09 4.90 -25.70
N PRO A 350 -25.93 6.24 -25.62
CA PRO A 350 -26.01 6.96 -24.37
C PRO A 350 -27.30 6.63 -23.60
N ARG A 351 -27.17 6.40 -22.30
CA ARG A 351 -28.30 6.06 -21.41
C ARG A 351 -28.56 7.20 -20.44
N GLU A 352 -29.77 7.74 -20.49
CA GLU A 352 -30.22 8.83 -19.62
C GLU A 352 -30.38 8.34 -18.18
N LEU A 353 -29.85 9.10 -17.23
CA LEU A 353 -29.98 8.92 -15.78
C LEU A 353 -30.75 10.11 -15.23
N LYS A 354 -31.86 9.84 -14.53
CA LYS A 354 -32.62 10.85 -13.79
C LYS A 354 -32.35 10.69 -12.29
N ALA A 355 -32.64 11.73 -11.52
CA ALA A 355 -32.65 11.68 -10.06
C ALA A 355 -33.41 10.46 -9.52
N SER A 356 -32.89 9.84 -8.45
CA SER A 356 -33.44 8.58 -7.89
C SER A 356 -33.51 7.42 -8.90
N GLY A 357 -32.77 7.53 -10.00
CA GLY A 357 -32.72 6.55 -11.08
C GLY A 357 -31.53 5.61 -10.95
N GLU A 358 -31.56 4.59 -11.79
CA GLU A 358 -30.54 3.55 -11.85
C GLU A 358 -30.30 3.18 -13.31
N ILE A 359 -29.03 3.06 -13.68
CA ILE A 359 -28.62 2.40 -14.91
C ILE A 359 -27.80 1.17 -14.54
N THR A 360 -28.22 0.03 -15.09
CA THR A 360 -27.51 -1.24 -14.99
C THR A 360 -27.04 -1.66 -16.38
N ILE A 361 -25.74 -1.92 -16.50
CA ILE A 361 -25.07 -2.38 -17.72
C ILE A 361 -24.50 -3.76 -17.44
N GLU A 362 -25.05 -4.77 -18.10
CA GLU A 362 -24.50 -6.13 -18.13
C GLU A 362 -23.43 -6.20 -19.21
N ILE A 363 -22.25 -6.67 -18.84
CA ILE A 363 -21.06 -6.73 -19.68
C ILE A 363 -20.64 -8.20 -19.78
N PRO A 364 -21.22 -8.97 -20.70
CA PRO A 364 -20.80 -10.35 -20.95
C PRO A 364 -19.43 -10.34 -21.62
N THR A 365 -18.47 -11.05 -21.05
CA THR A 365 -17.11 -11.15 -21.58
C THR A 365 -16.55 -12.56 -21.43
N LYS A 366 -15.72 -12.95 -22.40
CA LYS A 366 -14.84 -14.11 -22.29
C LYS A 366 -13.44 -13.72 -21.83
N ALA A 367 -13.23 -12.48 -21.38
CA ALA A 367 -11.93 -11.94 -20.98
C ALA A 367 -10.80 -12.19 -22.01
N CYS A 368 -11.13 -11.99 -23.29
CA CYS A 368 -10.25 -12.20 -24.43
C CYS A 368 -9.72 -13.64 -24.58
N VAL A 369 -10.36 -14.64 -23.97
CA VAL A 369 -10.02 -16.06 -24.15
C VAL A 369 -9.98 -16.42 -25.64
N GLY A 370 -8.88 -17.08 -26.03
CA GLY A 370 -8.56 -17.41 -27.43
C GLY A 370 -7.71 -16.36 -28.15
N GLN A 371 -7.32 -15.27 -27.49
CA GLN A 371 -6.43 -14.22 -28.00
C GLN A 371 -5.15 -14.12 -27.15
N GLU A 372 -4.11 -13.46 -27.66
CA GLU A 372 -2.82 -13.30 -26.95
C GLU A 372 -2.93 -12.48 -25.66
N ASN A 373 -3.96 -11.65 -25.55
CA ASN A 373 -4.23 -10.78 -24.41
C ASN A 373 -5.29 -11.34 -23.44
N ALA A 374 -5.53 -12.66 -23.48
CA ALA A 374 -6.44 -13.34 -22.56
C ALA A 374 -6.03 -13.14 -21.09
N VAL A 375 -7.03 -12.91 -20.23
CA VAL A 375 -6.84 -12.79 -18.78
C VAL A 375 -7.68 -13.86 -18.08
N HIS A 376 -7.00 -14.72 -17.32
CA HIS A 376 -7.60 -15.81 -16.54
C HIS A 376 -7.47 -15.60 -15.03
N SER A 377 -6.55 -14.74 -14.59
CA SER A 377 -6.41 -14.35 -13.19
C SER A 377 -6.18 -12.85 -13.11
N LEU A 378 -7.12 -12.15 -12.49
CA LEU A 378 -7.12 -10.71 -12.37
C LEU A 378 -6.02 -10.17 -11.44
N GLU A 379 -5.51 -9.01 -11.80
CA GLU A 379 -4.72 -8.10 -10.95
C GLU A 379 -5.59 -6.86 -10.68
N HIS A 380 -5.53 -5.88 -11.58
CA HIS A 380 -6.35 -4.67 -11.57
C HIS A 380 -7.55 -4.78 -12.52
N VAL A 381 -8.64 -4.09 -12.17
CA VAL A 381 -9.77 -3.86 -13.07
C VAL A 381 -10.04 -2.37 -13.14
N GLN A 382 -10.22 -1.82 -14.34
CA GLN A 382 -10.61 -0.43 -14.53
C GLN A 382 -11.93 -0.34 -15.27
N VAL A 383 -12.79 0.61 -14.87
CA VAL A 383 -13.94 1.04 -15.65
C VAL A 383 -13.68 2.47 -16.10
N GLU A 384 -13.32 2.64 -17.37
CA GLU A 384 -13.28 3.98 -17.93
C GLU A 384 -14.70 4.37 -18.33
N ALA A 385 -15.18 5.52 -17.84
CA ALA A 385 -16.50 6.01 -18.19
C ALA A 385 -16.50 7.50 -18.53
N SER A 386 -17.37 7.87 -19.48
CA SER A 386 -17.78 9.25 -19.69
C SER A 386 -19.22 9.42 -19.23
N ILE A 387 -19.44 10.24 -18.21
CA ILE A 387 -20.72 10.46 -17.54
C ILE A 387 -20.96 11.96 -17.46
N GLU A 388 -22.05 12.44 -18.06
CA GLU A 388 -22.55 13.79 -17.84
C GLU A 388 -23.56 13.73 -16.69
N TYR A 389 -23.45 14.62 -15.70
CA TYR A 389 -24.43 14.70 -14.62
C TYR A 389 -24.46 16.11 -14.01
N THR A 390 -25.64 16.60 -13.65
CA THR A 390 -25.82 17.96 -13.10
C THR A 390 -25.09 18.18 -11.78
N ARG A 391 -24.98 17.13 -10.96
CA ARG A 391 -24.30 17.15 -9.66
C ARG A 391 -23.50 15.87 -9.46
N ARG A 392 -22.24 15.89 -9.86
CA ARG A 392 -21.36 14.72 -9.89
C ARG A 392 -21.27 13.97 -8.57
N GLY A 393 -21.28 14.69 -7.44
CA GLY A 393 -21.22 14.10 -6.11
C GLY A 393 -22.38 13.19 -5.73
N ASP A 394 -23.51 13.27 -6.44
CA ASP A 394 -24.68 12.43 -6.17
C ASP A 394 -24.61 11.06 -6.85
N LEU A 395 -23.61 10.83 -7.68
CA LEU A 395 -23.40 9.55 -8.33
C LEU A 395 -22.81 8.53 -7.36
N HIS A 396 -23.38 7.34 -7.39
CA HIS A 396 -22.84 6.16 -6.74
C HIS A 396 -22.63 5.07 -7.79
N ILE A 397 -21.39 4.60 -7.92
CA ILE A 397 -20.95 3.67 -8.98
C ILE A 397 -20.46 2.38 -8.34
N THR A 398 -21.02 1.26 -8.78
CA THR A 398 -20.63 -0.08 -8.33
C THR A 398 -20.34 -1.00 -9.50
N LEU A 399 -19.37 -1.88 -9.30
CA LEU A 399 -19.01 -2.94 -10.22
C LEU A 399 -19.11 -4.29 -9.52
N THR A 400 -19.81 -5.24 -10.13
CA THR A 400 -19.91 -6.62 -9.66
C THR A 400 -19.21 -7.55 -10.65
N SER A 401 -18.29 -8.37 -10.15
CA SER A 401 -17.60 -9.40 -10.94
C SER A 401 -18.48 -10.62 -11.22
N PRO A 402 -18.13 -11.47 -12.21
CA PRO A 402 -18.82 -12.72 -12.47
C PRO A 402 -18.86 -13.68 -11.27
N ALA A 403 -17.87 -13.59 -10.37
CA ALA A 403 -17.84 -14.38 -9.14
C ALA A 403 -18.71 -13.79 -8.01
N GLY A 404 -19.35 -12.64 -8.23
CA GLY A 404 -20.26 -11.98 -7.29
C GLY A 404 -19.59 -10.95 -6.37
N THR A 405 -18.32 -10.62 -6.58
CA THR A 405 -17.63 -9.58 -5.78
C THR A 405 -18.11 -8.21 -6.20
N THR A 406 -18.86 -7.55 -5.32
CA THR A 406 -19.35 -6.18 -5.54
C THR A 406 -18.48 -5.14 -4.86
N THR A 407 -18.00 -4.19 -5.65
CA THR A 407 -17.13 -3.09 -5.26
C THR A 407 -17.80 -1.75 -5.53
N VAL A 408 -17.60 -0.80 -4.62
CA VAL A 408 -17.97 0.61 -4.82
C VAL A 408 -16.77 1.31 -5.46
N LEU A 409 -16.92 1.74 -6.71
CA LEU A 409 -15.94 2.51 -7.47
C LEU A 409 -16.06 4.02 -7.21
N LEU A 410 -17.27 4.47 -6.85
CA LEU A 410 -17.51 5.84 -6.44
C LEU A 410 -18.61 5.85 -5.40
N ALA A 411 -18.31 6.43 -4.24
CA ALA A 411 -19.28 6.74 -3.22
C ALA A 411 -19.84 8.15 -3.43
N GLU A 412 -21.02 8.41 -2.88
CA GLU A 412 -21.58 9.77 -2.85
C GLU A 412 -20.60 10.73 -2.15
N ARG A 413 -20.37 11.88 -2.76
CA ARG A 413 -19.53 12.96 -2.24
C ARG A 413 -20.36 14.23 -2.12
N GLU A 414 -20.97 14.41 -0.96
CA GLU A 414 -21.93 15.51 -0.67
C GLU A 414 -21.37 16.90 -1.03
N ARG A 415 -20.06 17.09 -0.96
CA ARG A 415 -19.41 18.37 -1.25
C ARG A 415 -19.26 18.65 -2.75
N ASP A 416 -19.25 17.62 -3.59
CA ASP A 416 -19.02 17.72 -5.02
C ASP A 416 -20.29 18.17 -5.76
N THR A 417 -20.44 19.49 -5.90
CA THR A 417 -21.55 20.09 -6.66
C THR A 417 -21.24 20.30 -8.14
N SER A 418 -20.18 19.67 -8.67
CA SER A 418 -19.70 19.92 -10.03
C SER A 418 -20.67 19.37 -11.09
N ALA A 419 -20.89 20.13 -12.16
CA ALA A 419 -21.63 19.69 -13.34
C ALA A 419 -20.72 19.10 -14.44
N ASN A 420 -19.41 19.00 -14.19
CA ASN A 420 -18.45 18.54 -15.20
C ASN A 420 -18.51 17.03 -15.45
N GLY A 421 -19.18 16.28 -14.56
CA GLY A 421 -19.26 14.82 -14.64
C GLY A 421 -17.86 14.15 -14.67
N PHE A 422 -17.79 13.02 -15.36
CA PHE A 422 -16.55 12.28 -15.60
C PHE A 422 -16.31 12.19 -17.11
N LYS A 423 -15.06 12.39 -17.55
CA LYS A 423 -14.69 12.34 -18.96
C LYS A 423 -13.53 11.37 -19.14
N ASN A 424 -13.81 10.21 -19.73
CA ASN A 424 -12.85 9.11 -19.85
C ASN A 424 -12.11 8.87 -18.52
N TRP A 425 -12.84 8.89 -17.41
CA TRP A 425 -12.25 8.68 -16.09
C TRP A 425 -12.14 7.20 -15.84
N ASP A 426 -10.93 6.72 -15.60
CA ASP A 426 -10.68 5.36 -15.16
C ASP A 426 -11.01 5.27 -13.66
N PHE A 427 -11.96 4.45 -13.28
CA PHE A 427 -12.14 4.01 -11.89
C PHE A 427 -11.49 2.65 -11.71
N MET A 428 -10.51 2.51 -10.82
CA MET A 428 -9.73 1.29 -10.64
C MET A 428 -10.13 0.51 -9.39
N SER A 429 -10.11 -0.81 -9.48
CA SER A 429 -10.26 -1.69 -8.33
C SER A 429 -9.25 -2.83 -8.30
N VAL A 430 -8.77 -3.13 -7.09
CA VAL A 430 -7.99 -4.33 -6.75
C VAL A 430 -8.81 -5.39 -6.02
N HIS A 431 -10.09 -5.15 -5.70
CA HIS A 431 -10.88 -6.05 -4.87
C HIS A 431 -11.16 -7.43 -5.49
N THR A 432 -11.05 -7.54 -6.82
CA THR A 432 -11.29 -8.77 -7.59
C THR A 432 -9.99 -9.50 -7.93
N TRP A 433 -8.86 -9.11 -7.31
CA TRP A 433 -7.56 -9.74 -7.53
C TRP A 433 -7.65 -11.27 -7.36
N GLY A 434 -7.12 -11.99 -8.34
CA GLY A 434 -7.09 -13.45 -8.40
C GLY A 434 -8.32 -14.11 -8.99
N GLU A 435 -9.42 -13.39 -9.22
CA GLU A 435 -10.64 -13.94 -9.81
C GLU A 435 -10.45 -14.27 -11.29
N ASP A 436 -11.26 -15.22 -11.79
CA ASP A 436 -11.44 -15.43 -13.22
C ASP A 436 -12.45 -14.37 -13.72
N PRO A 437 -12.05 -13.47 -14.65
CA PRO A 437 -12.92 -12.40 -15.11
C PRO A 437 -13.93 -12.82 -16.18
N ALA A 438 -13.94 -14.08 -16.64
CA ALA A 438 -14.90 -14.55 -17.64
C ALA A 438 -16.32 -14.68 -17.04
N GLY A 439 -17.31 -14.18 -17.77
CA GLY A 439 -18.72 -14.21 -17.36
C GLY A 439 -19.38 -12.85 -17.55
N ILE A 440 -20.39 -12.56 -16.72
CA ILE A 440 -21.15 -11.30 -16.78
C ILE A 440 -20.66 -10.38 -15.67
N TRP A 441 -20.11 -9.24 -16.04
CA TRP A 441 -19.89 -8.12 -15.13
C TRP A 441 -21.13 -7.23 -15.10
N THR A 442 -21.41 -6.62 -13.95
CA THR A 442 -22.53 -5.69 -13.80
C THR A 442 -22.01 -4.34 -13.33
N LEU A 443 -22.09 -3.32 -14.19
CA LEU A 443 -21.83 -1.93 -13.84
C LEU A 443 -23.15 -1.24 -13.51
N LYS A 444 -23.25 -0.69 -12.30
CA LYS A 444 -24.46 -0.02 -11.81
C LYS A 444 -24.12 1.39 -11.37
N ILE A 445 -24.85 2.36 -11.95
CA ILE A 445 -24.70 3.79 -11.70
C ILE A 445 -26.05 4.32 -11.22
N THR A 446 -26.06 4.91 -10.04
CA THR A 446 -27.28 5.36 -9.34
C THR A 446 -27.12 6.77 -8.80
N ASP A 447 -28.25 7.46 -8.62
CA ASP A 447 -28.36 8.66 -7.79
C ASP A 447 -29.34 8.38 -6.65
N THR A 448 -28.88 8.44 -5.40
CA THR A 448 -29.70 8.20 -4.20
C THR A 448 -29.82 9.44 -3.30
N SER A 449 -29.40 10.61 -3.78
CA SER A 449 -29.26 11.84 -2.98
C SER A 449 -30.59 12.49 -2.60
N GLY A 450 -31.67 12.17 -3.31
CA GLY A 450 -32.99 12.81 -3.14
C GLY A 450 -33.13 14.18 -3.82
N HIS A 451 -32.10 14.67 -4.51
CA HIS A 451 -32.14 15.89 -5.33
C HIS A 451 -32.87 15.62 -6.65
N MET A 452 -34.19 15.84 -6.66
CA MET A 452 -35.09 15.47 -7.76
C MET A 452 -34.85 16.22 -9.08
N GLU A 453 -34.08 17.31 -9.06
CA GLU A 453 -33.66 18.08 -10.23
C GLU A 453 -32.50 17.43 -11.00
N ASN A 454 -31.82 16.44 -10.41
CA ASN A 454 -30.66 15.83 -11.03
C ASN A 454 -31.00 15.08 -12.32
N LYS A 455 -30.10 15.22 -13.29
CA LYS A 455 -30.18 14.54 -14.58
C LYS A 455 -28.82 14.46 -15.24
N GLY A 456 -28.70 13.49 -16.14
CA GLY A 456 -27.57 13.36 -17.02
C GLY A 456 -27.63 12.05 -17.77
N ARG A 457 -26.47 11.55 -18.18
CA ARG A 457 -26.38 10.33 -18.98
C ARG A 457 -24.99 9.75 -18.96
N ILE A 458 -24.92 8.45 -19.16
CA ILE A 458 -23.68 7.75 -19.45
C ILE A 458 -23.50 7.80 -20.96
N LEU A 459 -22.37 8.33 -21.43
CA LEU A 459 -22.06 8.46 -22.85
C LEU A 459 -21.39 7.20 -23.39
N ASN A 460 -20.41 6.68 -22.65
CA ASN A 460 -19.66 5.48 -23.01
C ASN A 460 -19.03 4.85 -21.77
N TRP A 461 -18.58 3.62 -21.94
CA TRP A 461 -17.81 2.88 -20.95
C TRP A 461 -16.87 1.89 -21.65
N LYS A 462 -15.76 1.55 -20.99
CA LYS A 462 -14.96 0.35 -21.29
C LYS A 462 -14.53 -0.31 -19.98
N LEU A 463 -14.54 -1.63 -19.97
CA LEU A 463 -14.02 -2.45 -18.88
C LEU A 463 -12.62 -2.94 -19.29
N ILE A 464 -11.60 -2.57 -18.53
CA ILE A 464 -10.21 -2.95 -18.77
C ILE A 464 -9.81 -3.97 -17.70
N LEU A 465 -9.43 -5.16 -18.14
CA LEU A 465 -9.02 -6.26 -17.28
C LEU A 465 -7.51 -6.42 -17.37
N HIS A 466 -6.81 -6.28 -16.24
CA HIS A 466 -5.38 -6.46 -16.12
C HIS A 466 -5.12 -7.76 -15.37
N GLY A 467 -4.11 -8.51 -15.78
CA GLY A 467 -3.77 -9.74 -15.07
C GLY A 467 -2.89 -10.65 -15.89
N THR A 468 -3.09 -11.94 -15.71
CA THR A 468 -2.26 -12.98 -16.33
C THR A 468 -3.10 -14.02 -17.07
N SER A 469 -2.53 -14.61 -18.10
CA SER A 469 -3.15 -15.71 -18.87
C SER A 469 -3.15 -17.03 -18.10
N GLU A 470 -2.41 -17.14 -17.01
CA GLU A 470 -2.35 -18.32 -16.15
C GLU A 470 -2.35 -17.90 -14.69
N LYS A 471 -2.99 -18.70 -13.83
CA LYS A 471 -3.01 -18.42 -12.39
C LYS A 471 -1.59 -18.44 -11.81
N PRO A 472 -1.12 -17.34 -11.16
CA PRO A 472 0.20 -17.29 -10.55
C PRO A 472 0.43 -18.43 -9.55
N LYS A 473 1.68 -18.90 -9.45
CA LYS A 473 2.04 -20.09 -8.64
C LYS A 473 1.57 -20.00 -7.19
N HIS A 474 1.74 -18.85 -6.55
CA HIS A 474 1.33 -18.62 -5.16
C HIS A 474 -0.20 -18.73 -4.97
N MET A 475 -0.99 -18.44 -6.01
CA MET A 475 -2.46 -18.47 -5.98
C MET A 475 -3.08 -19.82 -6.41
N LYS A 476 -2.26 -20.80 -6.80
CA LYS A 476 -2.76 -22.14 -7.17
C LYS A 476 -3.36 -22.88 -5.97
N LYS A 477 -2.90 -22.56 -4.76
CA LYS A 477 -3.53 -23.00 -3.51
C LYS A 477 -4.30 -21.81 -2.90
N PRO A 478 -5.45 -22.04 -2.27
CA PRO A 478 -6.16 -20.97 -1.57
C PRO A 478 -5.28 -20.35 -0.48
N ARG A 479 -5.40 -19.03 -0.30
CA ARG A 479 -4.77 -18.33 0.83
C ARG A 479 -5.37 -18.85 2.14
N VAL A 480 -4.50 -19.22 3.07
CA VAL A 480 -4.89 -19.59 4.44
C VAL A 480 -4.64 -18.40 5.34
N TYR A 481 -5.68 -17.93 6.01
CA TYR A 481 -5.57 -16.88 7.02
C TYR A 481 -5.30 -17.51 8.38
N ILE A 482 -4.21 -17.10 9.01
CA ILE A 482 -3.83 -17.53 10.35
C ILE A 482 -4.15 -16.36 11.29
N PRO A 483 -4.77 -16.58 12.47
CA PRO A 483 -5.05 -15.49 13.39
C PRO A 483 -3.76 -14.73 13.74
N TYR A 484 -3.82 -13.41 13.70
CA TYR A 484 -2.63 -12.55 13.73
C TYR A 484 -1.77 -12.78 14.96
N ASN A 485 -2.42 -13.00 16.11
CA ASN A 485 -1.76 -13.21 17.39
C ASN A 485 -1.50 -14.69 17.73
N ALA A 486 -1.91 -15.65 16.89
CA ALA A 486 -1.72 -17.07 17.18
C ALA A 486 -0.27 -17.53 17.03
N VAL A 487 0.55 -16.82 16.24
CA VAL A 487 1.91 -17.25 15.86
C VAL A 487 3.00 -16.73 16.80
N GLN A 488 2.69 -15.81 17.72
CA GLN A 488 3.69 -15.27 18.65
C GLN A 488 3.97 -16.14 19.88
N ASN A 489 3.20 -17.22 20.08
CA ASN A 489 3.44 -18.18 21.15
C ASN A 489 4.41 -19.31 20.76
N ASP A 490 4.99 -19.28 19.55
CA ASP A 490 5.98 -20.28 19.17
C ASP A 490 7.39 -19.90 19.68
N ARG A 491 7.55 -20.04 21.00
CA ARG A 491 8.83 -20.36 21.64
C ARG A 491 8.96 -21.86 21.90
N ARG A 492 8.24 -22.72 21.16
CA ARG A 492 8.26 -24.17 21.36
C ARG A 492 8.00 -24.92 20.05
N GLY A 493 9.08 -25.37 19.40
CA GLY A 493 8.94 -26.52 18.49
C GLY A 493 10.01 -26.70 17.43
N VAL A 494 11.27 -26.85 17.82
CA VAL A 494 12.17 -27.74 17.07
C VAL A 494 11.69 -29.17 17.31
N GLU A 495 10.66 -29.63 16.61
CA GLU A 495 10.29 -31.06 16.57
C GLU A 495 9.73 -31.43 15.19
N HIS A 496 10.60 -31.95 14.33
CA HIS A 496 10.27 -33.05 13.45
C HIS A 496 11.52 -33.89 13.23
N MET A 497 11.67 -34.90 14.07
CA MET A 497 12.45 -36.09 13.72
C MET A 497 11.80 -37.31 14.37
N ASP A 498 10.55 -37.59 13.99
CA ASP A 498 9.97 -38.92 14.10
C ASP A 498 10.12 -39.62 12.75
N ASP A 499 11.33 -40.15 12.56
CA ASP A 499 11.59 -41.31 11.70
C ASP A 499 12.76 -42.04 12.36
N MET A 500 12.45 -42.83 13.39
CA MET A 500 13.14 -44.05 13.82
C MET A 500 12.74 -44.43 15.26
N MET A 501 11.54 -44.99 15.41
CA MET A 501 11.31 -45.99 16.46
C MET A 501 10.74 -47.25 15.82
N GLU A 502 11.65 -48.15 15.44
CA GLU A 502 11.52 -49.58 15.71
C GLU A 502 12.90 -50.21 15.54
N VAL A 503 13.50 -50.62 16.67
CA VAL A 503 14.16 -51.93 16.89
C VAL A 503 15.14 -51.81 18.08
N SER A 504 14.89 -52.71 19.05
CA SER A 504 15.81 -53.23 20.07
C SER A 504 15.88 -52.56 21.45
N TYR A 505 15.00 -53.07 22.32
CA TYR A 505 15.31 -53.46 23.70
C TYR A 505 16.78 -53.88 23.92
N ARG A 506 17.49 -53.22 24.87
CA ARG A 506 18.12 -53.83 26.08
C ARG A 506 19.19 -52.93 26.71
N ALA A 507 19.10 -52.87 28.04
CA ALA A 507 20.18 -52.75 29.03
C ALA A 507 20.89 -51.38 29.23
N GLY A 508 20.49 -50.68 30.29
CA GLY A 508 21.31 -50.64 31.52
C GLY A 508 22.18 -49.40 31.79
N VAL A 509 21.96 -48.87 33.01
CA VAL A 509 22.99 -48.40 33.98
C VAL A 509 23.33 -46.89 34.03
N LEU A 510 22.87 -46.30 35.15
CA LEU A 510 23.46 -45.28 36.06
C LEU A 510 24.03 -43.96 35.53
N GLY A 511 23.64 -42.86 36.22
CA GLY A 511 24.41 -41.60 36.18
C GLY A 511 23.70 -40.37 36.76
N THR A 512 23.50 -40.35 38.06
CA THR A 512 23.10 -39.19 38.88
C THR A 512 24.12 -38.05 38.80
N VAL A 513 23.67 -36.79 38.64
CA VAL A 513 24.39 -35.60 39.16
C VAL A 513 23.37 -34.61 39.75
N GLN A 514 23.54 -34.35 41.05
CA GLN A 514 22.78 -33.45 41.90
C GLN A 514 23.08 -31.97 41.61
N LEU A 515 22.02 -31.16 41.61
CA LEU A 515 22.04 -29.71 41.79
C LEU A 515 22.08 -29.37 43.28
N TRP A 516 22.95 -28.43 43.67
CA TRP A 516 22.88 -27.68 44.93
C TRP A 516 23.24 -26.23 44.64
N TYR A 517 22.36 -25.29 45.00
CA TYR A 517 22.62 -24.24 46.00
C TYR A 517 21.41 -23.30 46.10
N THR A 518 20.71 -23.41 47.23
CA THR A 518 19.84 -22.41 47.84
C THR A 518 20.69 -21.59 48.81
N VAL A 519 20.53 -20.27 48.85
CA VAL A 519 20.91 -19.45 50.01
C VAL A 519 19.83 -18.40 50.27
N GLU A 520 19.40 -18.40 51.52
CA GLU A 520 18.36 -17.60 52.15
C GLU A 520 18.80 -16.16 52.47
N ILE A 521 17.79 -15.31 52.65
CA ILE A 521 17.82 -13.95 53.18
C ILE A 521 17.79 -14.00 54.72
N PRO A 522 18.41 -13.04 55.43
CA PRO A 522 17.88 -12.65 56.74
C PRO A 522 17.63 -11.13 56.91
N SER A 523 16.46 -10.90 57.53
CA SER A 523 15.88 -9.73 58.25
C SER A 523 15.80 -8.37 57.56
#